data_AF-A0A920KKH7-F1
#
_entry.id   AF-A0A920KKH7-F1
#
_cell.length_a   1.000
_cell.length_b   1.000
_cell.length_c   1.000
_cell.angle_alpha   90.00
_cell.angle_beta   90.00
_cell.angle_gamma   90.00
#
_symmetry.space_group_name_H-M   'P 1'
#
loop_
_entity.id
_entity.type
_entity.pdbx_description
1 polymer ?
#
loop_
_entity_poly.entity_id
_entity_poly.type
_entity_poly.pdbx_seq_one_letter_code
_entity_poly.pdbx_strand_id
1 'polypeptide(L)'
;MDINQVLKDASKEIGLANSQADLQNLKVSYLGKKGKITELLKSLKDLSLEEKKTVGAQINSLRDSVDSLIKGKLLEIRKMK
;
A
#
# COMPACT_ATOMS: atom_id res chain seq x y z
N MET A 1 13.54 -5.08 -0.94
CA MET A 1 12.12 -5.11 -0.55
C MET A 1 11.32 -4.91 -1.81
N ASP A 2 10.68 -5.96 -2.30
CA ASP A 2 10.08 -5.97 -3.64
C ASP A 2 8.65 -5.42 -3.60
N ILE A 3 8.28 -4.63 -4.61
CA ILE A 3 6.95 -4.05 -4.78
C ILE A 3 5.87 -5.16 -4.74
N ASN A 4 6.15 -6.31 -5.37
CA ASN A 4 5.28 -7.48 -5.37
C ASN A 4 5.08 -8.07 -3.98
N GLN A 5 6.13 -8.11 -3.15
CA GLN A 5 6.05 -8.63 -1.79
C GLN A 5 5.17 -7.72 -0.93
N VAL A 6 5.39 -6.40 -1.02
CA VAL A 6 4.60 -5.39 -0.29
C VAL A 6 3.12 -5.48 -0.67
N LEU A 7 2.78 -5.67 -1.95
CA LEU A 7 1.39 -5.85 -2.39
C LEU A 7 0.74 -7.09 -1.75
N LYS A 8 1.48 -8.20 -1.74
CA LYS A 8 0.99 -9.49 -1.25
C LYS A 8 0.75 -9.46 0.26
N ASP A 9 1.69 -8.89 1.01
CA ASP A 9 1.55 -8.68 2.45
C ASP A 9 0.40 -7.72 2.76
N ALA A 10 0.33 -6.56 2.08
CA ALA A 10 -0.76 -5.61 2.27
C ALA A 10 -2.13 -6.24 2.01
N SER A 11 -2.29 -6.95 0.89
CA SER A 11 -3.56 -7.60 0.53
C SER A 11 -3.99 -8.64 1.56
N LYS A 12 -3.02 -9.41 2.08
CA LYS A 12 -3.27 -10.42 3.11
C LYS A 12 -3.68 -9.77 4.44
N GLU A 13 -2.94 -8.77 4.91
CA GLU A 13 -3.26 -8.08 6.16
C GLU A 13 -4.59 -7.33 6.07
N ILE A 14 -4.86 -6.65 4.95
CA ILE A 14 -6.16 -5.99 4.71
C ILE A 14 -7.29 -7.03 4.71
N GLY A 15 -7.07 -8.21 4.11
CA GLY A 15 -8.05 -9.30 4.13
C GLY A 15 -8.36 -9.79 5.54
N LEU A 16 -7.35 -9.82 6.43
CA LEU A 16 -7.45 -10.23 7.83
C LEU A 16 -7.99 -9.13 8.75
N ALA A 17 -7.99 -7.86 8.30
CA ALA A 17 -8.48 -6.74 9.09
C ALA A 17 -9.97 -6.88 9.37
N ASN A 18 -10.34 -6.93 10.66
CA ASN A 18 -11.74 -7.07 11.11
C ASN A 18 -12.31 -5.78 11.71
N SER A 19 -11.55 -4.69 11.70
CA SER A 19 -11.97 -3.42 12.28
C SER A 19 -11.44 -2.24 11.49
N GLN A 20 -12.19 -1.13 11.54
CA GLN A 20 -11.76 0.13 10.93
C GLN A 20 -10.41 0.62 11.51
N ALA A 21 -10.14 0.37 12.78
CA ALA A 21 -8.86 0.71 13.41
C ALA A 21 -7.68 -0.06 12.77
N ASP A 22 -7.87 -1.35 12.51
CA ASP A 22 -6.86 -2.22 11.92
C ASP A 22 -6.50 -1.77 10.49
N LEU A 23 -7.53 -1.49 9.68
CA LEU A 23 -7.36 -0.91 8.35
C LEU A 23 -6.65 0.45 8.35
N GLN A 24 -6.95 1.32 9.33
CA GLN A 24 -6.24 2.60 9.47
C GLN A 24 -4.76 2.37 9.82
N ASN A 25 -4.47 1.42 10.69
CA ASN A 25 -3.09 1.10 11.08
C ASN A 25 -2.29 0.55 9.89
N LEU A 26 -2.90 -0.33 9.09
CA LEU A 26 -2.34 -0.81 7.83
C LEU A 26 -2.14 0.35 6.84
N LYS A 27 -3.13 1.23 6.69
CA LYS A 27 -3.01 2.42 5.84
C LYS A 27 -1.79 3.25 6.22
N VAL A 28 -1.55 3.48 7.52
CA VAL A 28 -0.39 4.23 7.98
C VAL A 28 0.92 3.46 7.75
N SER A 29 0.96 2.15 8.02
CA SER A 29 2.16 1.32 7.80
C SER A 29 2.56 1.17 6.33
N TYR A 30 1.60 1.21 5.40
CA TYR A 30 1.87 1.06 3.97
C TYR A 30 1.96 2.41 3.26
N LEU A 31 0.96 3.27 3.42
CA LEU A 31 0.79 4.55 2.70
C LEU A 31 1.23 5.78 3.50
N GLY A 32 1.58 5.63 4.77
CA GLY A 32 2.00 6.75 5.62
C GLY A 32 3.32 7.38 5.18
N LYS A 33 3.70 8.48 5.84
CA LYS A 33 4.95 9.22 5.56
C LYS A 33 6.23 8.38 5.78
N LYS A 34 6.15 7.39 6.67
CA LYS A 34 7.16 6.36 6.92
C LYS A 34 6.69 4.96 6.50
N GLY A 35 5.67 4.90 5.64
CA GLY A 35 5.13 3.63 5.18
C GLY A 35 6.02 2.98 4.14
N LYS A 36 5.92 1.65 4.03
CA LYS A 36 6.73 0.83 3.11
C LYS A 36 6.71 1.37 1.66
N ILE A 37 5.56 1.86 1.19
CA ILE A 37 5.38 2.38 -0.18
C ILE A 37 6.08 3.73 -0.35
N THR A 38 6.01 4.60 0.66
CA THR A 38 6.70 5.90 0.65
C THR A 38 8.22 5.73 0.75
N GLU A 39 8.70 4.72 1.47
CA GLU A 39 10.13 4.39 1.52
C GLU A 39 10.64 3.87 0.17
N LEU A 40 9.88 3.01 -0.51
CA LEU A 40 10.20 2.58 -1.88
C LEU A 40 10.31 3.79 -2.83
N LEU A 41 9.36 4.73 -2.75
CA LEU A 41 9.39 5.98 -3.52
C LEU A 41 10.63 6.83 -3.21
N LYS A 42 11.06 6.89 -1.94
CA LYS A 42 12.28 7.60 -1.56
C LYS A 42 13.55 6.88 -2.02
N SER A 43 13.53 5.56 -2.10
CA SER A 43 14.65 4.77 -2.62
C SER A 43 14.84 4.94 -4.13
N LEU A 44 13.83 5.48 -4.84
CA LEU A 44 13.96 5.81 -6.27
C LEU A 44 14.95 6.93 -6.54
N LYS A 45 15.34 7.74 -5.54
CA LYS A 45 16.17 8.94 -5.75
C LYS A 45 17.50 8.63 -6.43
N ASP A 46 18.07 7.47 -6.11
CA ASP A 46 19.35 6.98 -6.61
C ASP A 46 19.27 6.32 -8.01
N LEU A 47 18.06 6.15 -8.57
CA LEU A 47 17.86 5.54 -9.89
C LEU A 47 17.92 6.55 -11.04
N SER A 48 18.23 6.04 -12.24
CA SER A 48 18.20 6.78 -13.50
C SER A 48 16.78 7.20 -13.89
N LEU A 49 16.63 8.21 -14.75
CA LEU A 49 15.33 8.75 -15.19
C LEU A 49 14.39 7.69 -15.79
N GLU A 50 14.94 6.76 -16.57
CA GLU A 50 14.17 5.67 -17.20
C GLU A 50 13.64 4.66 -16.18
N GLU A 51 14.46 4.26 -15.21
CA GLU A 51 14.05 3.38 -14.12
C GLU A 51 13.07 4.08 -13.17
N LYS A 52 13.30 5.37 -12.86
CA LYS A 52 12.37 6.19 -12.08
C LYS A 52 10.97 6.21 -12.68
N LYS A 53 10.83 6.30 -14.01
CA LYS A 53 9.52 6.24 -14.68
C LYS A 53 8.86 4.88 -14.48
N THR A 54 9.58 3.81 -14.75
CA THR A 54 9.04 2.44 -14.68
C THR A 54 8.69 2.04 -13.24
N VAL A 55 9.67 2.14 -12.34
CA VAL A 55 9.50 1.76 -10.92
C VAL A 55 8.58 2.74 -10.20
N GLY A 56 8.63 4.03 -10.54
CA GLY A 56 7.70 5.04 -10.03
C GLY A 56 6.25 4.73 -10.39
N ALA A 57 5.98 4.35 -11.65
CA ALA A 57 4.65 3.92 -12.08
C ALA A 57 4.18 2.66 -11.34
N GLN A 58 5.08 1.69 -11.10
CA GLN A 58 4.76 0.49 -10.32
C GLN A 58 4.44 0.81 -8.86
N ILE A 59 5.22 1.68 -8.21
CA ILE A 59 4.96 2.08 -6.82
C ILE A 59 3.66 2.87 -6.70
N ASN A 60 3.37 3.72 -7.69
CA ASN A 60 2.12 4.46 -7.72
C ASN A 60 0.92 3.52 -7.94
N SER A 61 1.05 2.50 -8.80
CA SER A 61 0.04 1.46 -9.00
C SER A 61 -0.17 0.60 -7.75
N LEU A 62 0.92 0.27 -7.03
CA LEU A 62 0.87 -0.41 -5.74
C LEU A 62 0.11 0.43 -4.70
N ARG A 63 0.40 1.74 -4.64
CA ARG A 63 -0.30 2.68 -3.78
C ARG A 63 -1.81 2.69 -4.05
N ASP A 64 -2.20 2.79 -5.31
CA ASP A 64 -3.61 2.80 -5.70
C ASP A 64 -4.31 1.46 -5.37
N SER A 65 -3.64 0.34 -5.65
CA SER A 65 -4.15 -1.00 -5.33
C SER A 65 -4.40 -1.16 -3.83
N VAL A 66 -3.45 -0.74 -2.98
CA VAL A 66 -3.57 -0.82 -1.53
C VAL A 66 -4.66 0.12 -1.01
N ASP A 67 -4.76 1.36 -1.51
CA ASP A 67 -5.84 2.27 -1.10
C ASP A 67 -7.22 1.73 -1.48
N SER A 68 -7.35 1.14 -2.67
CA SER A 68 -8.59 0.51 -3.14
C SER A 68 -8.99 -0.70 -2.29
N LEU A 69 -8.03 -1.58 -1.96
CA LEU A 69 -8.26 -2.73 -1.06
C LEU A 69 -8.71 -2.27 0.33
N ILE A 70 -8.04 -1.27 0.91
CA ILE A 70 -8.42 -0.72 2.22
C ILE A 70 -9.82 -0.13 2.18
N LYS A 71 -10.16 0.66 1.15
CA LYS A 71 -11.50 1.23 0.98
C LYS A 71 -12.56 0.14 0.83
N GLY A 72 -12.30 -0.88 0.01
CA GLY A 72 -13.20 -2.01 -0.19
C GLY A 72 -13.48 -2.73 1.13
N LYS A 73 -12.42 -3.14 1.84
CA LYS A 73 -12.56 -3.81 3.13
C LYS A 73 -13.22 -2.92 4.19
N LEU A 74 -12.94 -1.62 4.20
CA LEU A 74 -13.56 -0.67 5.12
C LEU A 74 -15.08 -0.61 4.92
N LEU A 75 -15.52 -0.61 3.66
CA LEU A 75 -16.94 -0.65 3.32
C LEU A 75 -17.58 -1.97 3.74
N GLU A 76 -16.90 -3.10 3.56
CA GLU A 76 -17.37 -4.41 4.03
C GLU A 76 -17.54 -4.42 5.56
N ILE A 77 -16.51 -4.00 6.31
CA ILE A 77 -16.57 -3.94 7.77
C ILE A 77 -17.69 -3.01 8.26
N ARG A 78 -17.92 -1.89 7.57
CA ARG A 78 -19.03 -0.97 7.89
C ARG A 78 -20.40 -1.56 7.59
N LYS A 79 -20.53 -2.37 6.53
CA LYS A 79 -21.78 -3.04 6.16
C LYS A 79 -22.11 -4.24 7.04
N MET A 80 -21.10 -4.89 7.62
CA MET A 80 -21.25 -6.01 8.55
C MET A 80 -21.56 -5.57 10.00
N LYS A 81 -21.79 -4.27 10.23
CA LYS A 81 -22.06 -3.70 11.55
C LYS A 81 -23.54 -3.36 11.75
#